data_AF-A0A4D7GYB4-F1
#
_entry.id   AF-A0A4D7GYB4-F1
#
_cell.length_a   1.000
_cell.length_b   1.000
_cell.length_c   1.000
_cell.angle_alpha   90.00
_cell.angle_beta   90.00
_cell.angle_gamma   90.00
#
_symmetry.space_group_name_H-M   'P 1'
#
loop_
_entity.id
_entity.type
_entity.pdbx_description
1 polymer ?
#
loop_
_entity_poly.entity_id
_entity_poly.type
_entity_poly.pdbx_seq_one_letter_code
_entity_poly.pdbx_strand_id
1 'polypeptide(L)'
;MWFPAHLAVGYLLGVRARLALGWCLLGAALPDVVDKSLGLAGVLPAYQTVSHSIFGLVLVGATLRVVVDEATRRAGVAFAAGWLSHLGADLLQLTLDGRGAHAAGMLGWPVTHWSNPMVDGSIPGYTDTLLSAIPFLSEGYVVRYLSSPSFPVELVVCVLALGLFVAERRRRPRSAAAQSRR
;
A
#
# COMPACT_ATOMS: atom_id res chain seq x y z
N MET A 1 -2.92 -3.05 4.81
CA MET A 1 -4.10 -2.14 4.82
C MET A 1 -4.88 -2.41 3.55
N TRP A 2 -6.10 -1.86 3.43
CA TRP A 2 -6.75 -1.91 2.11
C TRP A 2 -6.03 -0.95 1.16
N PHE A 3 -6.03 -1.31 -0.13
CA PHE A 3 -5.27 -0.61 -1.17
C PHE A 3 -5.53 0.93 -1.19
N PRO A 4 -6.78 1.42 -1.07
CA PRO A 4 -7.03 2.86 -1.00
C PRO A 4 -6.37 3.58 0.19
N ALA A 5 -6.22 2.94 1.36
CA ALA A 5 -5.54 3.58 2.47
C ALA A 5 -4.03 3.70 2.23
N HIS A 6 -3.39 2.74 1.58
CA HIS A 6 -1.98 2.88 1.21
C HIS A 6 -1.77 4.08 0.28
N LEU A 7 -2.65 4.24 -0.72
CA LEU A 7 -2.65 5.42 -1.58
C LEU A 7 -2.93 6.71 -0.81
N ALA A 8 -3.84 6.70 0.17
CA ALA A 8 -4.14 7.85 1.01
C ALA A 8 -2.92 8.27 1.86
N VAL A 9 -2.22 7.30 2.48
CA VAL A 9 -0.98 7.56 3.22
C VAL A 9 0.09 8.13 2.28
N GLY A 10 0.30 7.50 1.12
CA GLY A 10 1.25 7.97 0.11
C GLY A 10 0.91 9.37 -0.41
N TYR A 11 -0.37 9.67 -0.63
CA TYR A 11 -0.86 10.99 -1.01
C TYR A 11 -0.53 12.04 0.06
N LEU A 12 -0.91 11.77 1.31
CA LEU A 12 -0.67 12.67 2.43
C LEU A 12 0.83 12.92 2.61
N LEU A 13 1.66 11.88 2.56
CA LEU A 13 3.11 12.00 2.63
C LEU A 13 3.66 12.84 1.48
N GLY A 14 3.25 12.52 0.24
CA GLY A 14 3.70 13.21 -0.97
C GLY A 14 3.39 14.70 -0.93
N VAL A 15 2.17 15.07 -0.52
CA VAL A 15 1.77 16.49 -0.36
C VAL A 15 2.53 17.14 0.78
N ARG A 16 2.58 16.51 1.96
CA ARG A 16 3.10 17.14 3.17
C ARG A 16 4.62 17.32 3.14
N ALA A 17 5.33 16.39 2.54
CA ALA A 17 6.78 16.42 2.35
C ALA A 17 7.20 17.05 1.00
N ARG A 18 6.24 17.52 0.18
CA ARG A 18 6.48 18.12 -1.15
C ARG A 18 7.30 17.22 -2.08
N LEU A 19 7.02 15.93 -2.04
CA LEU A 19 7.64 14.93 -2.91
C LEU A 19 6.96 14.91 -4.28
N ALA A 20 7.61 14.29 -5.26
CA ALA A 20 6.99 14.06 -6.56
C ALA A 20 5.81 13.08 -6.40
N LEU A 21 4.59 13.64 -6.30
CA LEU A 21 3.39 12.91 -5.86
C LEU A 21 3.13 11.64 -6.66
N GLY A 22 3.27 11.67 -7.99
CA GLY A 22 3.06 10.50 -8.84
C GLY A 22 3.98 9.33 -8.47
N TRP A 23 5.26 9.62 -8.21
CA TRP A 23 6.22 8.60 -7.78
C TRP A 23 5.93 8.09 -6.38
N CYS A 24 5.49 8.96 -5.47
CA CYS A 24 5.08 8.55 -4.12
C CYS A 24 3.87 7.62 -4.14
N LEU A 25 2.86 7.93 -4.95
CA LEU A 25 1.70 7.04 -5.14
C LEU A 25 2.09 5.72 -5.79
N LEU A 26 2.98 5.75 -6.79
CA LEU A 26 3.46 4.52 -7.43
C LEU A 26 4.20 3.63 -6.43
N GLY A 27 5.10 4.19 -5.63
CA GLY A 27 5.79 3.45 -4.56
C GLY A 27 4.85 2.91 -3.50
N ALA A 28 3.80 3.67 -3.15
CA ALA A 28 2.78 3.21 -2.21
C ALA A 28 1.82 2.15 -2.79
N ALA A 29 1.70 2.03 -4.11
CA ALA A 29 0.84 1.05 -4.77
C ALA A 29 1.56 -0.26 -5.07
N LEU A 30 2.85 -0.19 -5.43
CA LEU A 30 3.56 -1.29 -6.05
C LEU A 30 3.65 -2.57 -5.21
N PRO A 31 3.87 -2.50 -3.86
CA PRO A 31 3.96 -3.72 -3.06
C PRO A 31 2.73 -4.61 -3.17
N ASP A 32 1.56 -3.98 -3.07
CA ASP A 32 0.26 -4.63 -3.22
C ASP A 32 0.07 -5.19 -4.63
N VAL A 33 0.36 -4.40 -5.66
CA VAL A 33 0.17 -4.82 -7.05
C VAL A 33 1.02 -6.05 -7.36
N VAL A 34 2.28 -6.09 -6.92
CA VAL A 34 3.18 -7.22 -7.19
C VAL A 34 2.77 -8.44 -6.38
N ASP A 35 2.72 -8.34 -5.05
CA ASP A 35 2.56 -9.53 -4.22
C ASP A 35 1.15 -10.09 -4.28
N LYS A 36 0.11 -9.25 -4.41
CA LYS A 36 -1.27 -9.73 -4.55
C LYS A 36 -1.50 -10.38 -5.90
N SER A 37 -0.98 -9.82 -7.00
CA SER A 37 -1.13 -10.43 -8.32
C SER A 37 -0.41 -11.77 -8.42
N LEU A 38 0.82 -11.85 -7.89
CA LEU A 38 1.60 -13.09 -7.88
C LEU A 38 1.04 -14.13 -6.91
N GLY A 39 0.49 -13.71 -5.77
CA GLY A 39 -0.24 -14.60 -4.87
C GLY A 39 -1.54 -15.13 -5.49
N LEU A 40 -2.30 -14.28 -6.20
CA LEU A 40 -3.53 -14.69 -6.90
C LEU A 40 -3.25 -15.65 -8.05
N ALA A 41 -2.10 -15.48 -8.72
CA ALA A 41 -1.63 -16.41 -9.75
C ALA A 41 -1.05 -17.71 -9.18
N GLY A 42 -0.99 -17.87 -7.85
CA GLY A 42 -0.40 -19.04 -7.19
C GLY A 42 1.13 -19.14 -7.30
N VAL A 43 1.81 -18.06 -7.73
CA VAL A 43 3.26 -18.02 -7.87
C VAL A 43 3.94 -17.85 -6.52
N LEU A 44 3.34 -17.05 -5.64
CA LEU A 44 3.85 -16.79 -4.29
C LEU A 44 2.98 -17.47 -3.25
N PRO A 45 3.58 -17.99 -2.15
CA PRO A 45 2.85 -18.73 -1.12
C PRO A 45 2.00 -17.82 -0.22
N ALA A 46 2.06 -16.51 -0.42
CA ALA A 46 1.32 -15.53 0.35
C ALA A 46 1.21 -14.18 -0.39
N TYR A 47 0.24 -13.36 0.02
CA TYR A 47 -0.04 -12.04 -0.58
C TYR A 47 0.89 -10.90 -0.12
N GLN A 48 1.82 -11.16 0.81
CA GLN A 48 2.79 -10.17 1.34
C GLN A 48 4.16 -10.86 1.49
N THR A 49 4.96 -10.82 0.44
CA THR A 49 6.21 -11.59 0.34
C THR A 49 7.34 -10.70 -0.18
N VAL A 50 7.67 -10.77 -1.47
CA VAL A 50 8.83 -10.10 -2.06
C VAL A 50 8.79 -8.60 -1.80
N SER A 51 7.66 -7.97 -2.13
CA SER A 51 7.56 -6.51 -2.13
C SER A 51 7.19 -5.93 -0.76
N HIS A 52 6.67 -6.77 0.13
CA HIS A 52 6.44 -6.44 1.54
C HIS A 52 7.66 -6.74 2.44
N SER A 53 8.77 -7.21 1.86
CA SER A 53 10.00 -7.49 2.59
C SER A 53 10.96 -6.30 2.62
N ILE A 54 11.83 -6.28 3.65
CA ILE A 54 12.95 -5.32 3.72
C ILE A 54 13.91 -5.55 2.55
N PHE A 55 14.10 -6.79 2.12
CA PHE A 55 14.98 -7.13 1.00
C PHE A 55 14.49 -6.54 -0.32
N GLY A 56 13.18 -6.61 -0.60
CA GLY A 56 12.56 -5.98 -1.77
C GLY A 56 12.74 -4.46 -1.76
N LEU A 57 12.49 -3.82 -0.62
CA LEU A 57 12.72 -2.37 -0.46
C LEU A 57 14.18 -1.99 -0.70
N VAL A 58 15.13 -2.73 -0.11
CA VAL A 58 16.57 -2.46 -0.26
C VAL A 58 17.01 -2.65 -1.70
N LEU A 59 16.57 -3.72 -2.36
CA LEU A 59 16.92 -3.99 -3.76
C LEU A 59 16.47 -2.84 -4.66
N VAL A 60 15.19 -2.46 -4.58
CA VAL A 60 14.64 -1.39 -5.42
C VAL A 60 15.26 -0.04 -5.07
N GLY A 61 15.43 0.25 -3.77
CA GLY A 61 16.10 1.48 -3.31
C GLY A 61 17.55 1.58 -3.80
N ALA A 62 18.29 0.47 -3.80
CA ALA A 62 19.64 0.41 -4.33
C ALA A 62 19.67 0.62 -5.85
N THR A 63 18.77 -0.02 -6.59
CA THR A 63 18.65 0.17 -8.06
C THR A 63 18.38 1.63 -8.40
N LEU A 64 17.43 2.28 -7.71
CA LEU A 64 17.08 3.68 -7.95
C LEU A 64 18.20 4.67 -7.60
N ARG A 65 19.12 4.29 -6.70
CA ARG A 65 20.29 5.12 -6.35
C ARG A 65 21.37 5.10 -7.45
N VAL A 66 21.43 4.05 -8.28
CA VAL A 66 22.49 3.83 -9.27
C VAL A 66 22.16 4.49 -10.63
N VAL A 67 20.91 4.84 -10.91
CA VAL A 67 20.50 5.46 -12.18
C VAL A 67 20.64 6.98 -12.08
N VAL A 68 21.72 7.53 -12.64
CA VAL A 68 22.28 8.84 -12.24
C VAL A 68 21.83 10.00 -13.13
N ASP A 69 20.84 10.75 -12.65
CA ASP A 69 20.69 12.21 -12.82
C ASP A 69 19.87 12.78 -11.63
N GLU A 70 19.92 14.10 -11.36
CA GLU A 70 19.25 14.69 -10.18
C GLU A 70 17.72 14.56 -10.23
N ALA A 71 17.11 14.60 -11.41
CA ALA A 71 15.67 14.45 -11.56
C ALA A 71 15.22 13.03 -11.22
N THR A 72 15.97 12.04 -11.72
CA THR A 72 15.79 10.62 -11.41
C THR A 72 16.01 10.34 -9.92
N ARG A 73 16.98 11.00 -9.28
CA ARG A 73 17.18 10.89 -7.82
C ARG A 73 15.96 11.36 -7.03
N ARG A 74 15.38 12.51 -7.39
CA ARG A 74 14.17 13.04 -6.72
C ARG A 74 12.97 12.13 -6.91
N ALA A 75 12.81 11.56 -8.11
CA ALA A 75 11.78 10.55 -8.38
C ALA A 75 11.99 9.30 -7.53
N GLY A 76 13.22 8.78 -7.47
CA GLY A 76 13.58 7.61 -6.68
C GLY A 76 13.33 7.80 -5.18
N VAL A 77 13.67 8.97 -4.62
CA VAL A 77 13.37 9.30 -3.21
C VAL A 77 11.87 9.34 -2.96
N ALA A 78 11.08 9.97 -3.85
CA ALA A 78 9.64 10.02 -3.70
C ALA A 78 9.00 8.62 -3.76
N PHE A 79 9.47 7.79 -4.70
CA PHE A 79 9.06 6.40 -4.84
C PHE A 79 9.41 5.57 -3.59
N ALA A 80 10.65 5.63 -3.12
CA ALA A 80 11.08 4.91 -1.93
C ALA A 80 10.32 5.36 -0.68
N ALA A 81 10.02 6.65 -0.54
CA ALA A 81 9.20 7.17 0.55
C ALA A 81 7.76 6.63 0.49
N GLY A 82 7.18 6.53 -0.71
CA GLY A 82 5.88 5.90 -0.93
C GLY A 82 5.87 4.43 -0.50
N TRP A 83 6.87 3.66 -0.93
CA TRP A 83 7.02 2.25 -0.55
C TRP A 83 7.21 2.08 0.95
N LEU A 84 8.10 2.87 1.56
CA LEU A 84 8.32 2.81 3.01
C LEU A 84 7.04 3.15 3.79
N SER A 85 6.25 4.12 3.29
CA SER A 85 4.96 4.45 3.89
C SER A 85 3.95 3.30 3.81
N HIS A 86 4.01 2.50 2.73
CA HIS A 86 3.20 1.29 2.58
C HIS A 86 3.55 0.26 3.66
N LEU A 87 4.84 -0.09 3.79
CA LEU A 87 5.30 -1.06 4.80
C LEU A 87 5.02 -0.58 6.21
N GLY A 88 5.23 0.71 6.49
CA GLY A 88 4.92 1.31 7.79
C GLY A 88 3.44 1.24 8.12
N ALA A 89 2.57 1.46 7.12
CA ALA A 89 1.13 1.36 7.27
C ALA A 89 0.69 -0.09 7.55
N ASP A 90 1.25 -1.08 6.86
CA ASP A 90 0.99 -2.50 7.16
C ASP A 90 1.49 -2.90 8.53
N LEU A 91 2.70 -2.48 8.91
CA LEU A 91 3.24 -2.78 10.24
C LEU A 91 2.33 -2.19 11.33
N LEU A 92 1.85 -0.97 11.16
CA LEU A 92 0.91 -0.34 12.08
C LEU A 92 -0.41 -1.11 12.15
N GLN A 93 -1.03 -1.43 11.02
CA GLN A 93 -2.27 -2.22 11.01
C GLN A 93 -2.06 -3.56 11.69
N LEU A 94 -1.06 -4.33 11.28
CA LEU A 94 -0.83 -5.67 11.80
C LEU A 94 -0.56 -5.62 13.30
N THR A 95 0.13 -4.60 13.78
CA THR A 95 0.34 -4.39 15.22
C THR A 95 -0.95 -4.08 15.96
N LEU A 96 -1.78 -3.16 15.43
CA LEU A 96 -3.09 -2.81 16.01
C LEU A 96 -4.04 -4.01 16.06
N ASP A 97 -3.96 -4.87 15.05
CA ASP A 97 -4.79 -6.08 14.96
C ASP A 97 -4.20 -7.27 15.77
N GLY A 98 -3.12 -7.08 16.53
CA GLY A 98 -2.48 -8.13 17.33
C GLY A 98 -1.71 -9.18 16.51
N ARG A 99 -1.37 -8.86 15.26
CA ARG A 99 -0.70 -9.74 14.27
C ARG A 99 0.80 -9.43 14.12
N GLY A 100 1.49 -9.13 15.21
CA GLY A 100 2.93 -8.76 15.18
C GLY A 100 3.84 -9.85 14.57
N ALA A 101 3.54 -11.12 14.81
CA ALA A 101 4.29 -12.24 14.21
C ALA A 101 4.16 -12.28 12.67
N HIS A 102 2.98 -11.93 12.14
CA HIS A 102 2.78 -11.79 10.70
C HIS A 102 3.61 -10.63 10.15
N ALA A 103 3.64 -9.49 10.84
CA ALA A 103 4.44 -8.34 10.42
C ALA A 103 5.95 -8.67 10.38
N ALA A 104 6.46 -9.41 11.35
CA ALA A 104 7.84 -9.89 11.32
C ALA A 104 8.07 -10.88 10.15
N GLY A 105 7.12 -11.78 9.92
CA GLY A 105 7.16 -12.78 8.85
C GLY A 105 7.19 -12.18 7.43
N MET A 106 6.39 -11.14 7.16
CA MET A 106 6.39 -10.47 5.85
C MET A 106 7.70 -9.68 5.64
N LEU A 107 8.16 -8.96 6.66
CA LEU A 107 9.34 -8.08 6.55
C LEU A 107 10.63 -8.88 6.36
N GLY A 108 10.72 -10.05 7.00
CA GLY A 108 11.89 -10.95 6.93
C GLY A 108 11.89 -11.91 5.75
N TRP A 109 10.84 -11.94 4.92
CA TRP A 109 10.78 -12.84 3.77
C TRP A 109 11.93 -12.56 2.79
N PRO A 110 12.63 -13.57 2.23
CA PRO A 110 12.35 -15.01 2.27
C PRO A 110 13.03 -15.77 3.43
N VAL A 111 13.74 -15.09 4.33
CA VAL A 111 14.45 -15.73 5.44
C VAL A 111 13.47 -16.24 6.50
N THR A 112 12.35 -15.55 6.66
CA THR A 112 11.24 -15.98 7.53
C THR A 112 10.15 -16.69 6.73
N HIS A 113 9.65 -17.78 7.30
CA HIS A 113 8.45 -18.43 6.80
C HIS A 113 7.22 -17.84 7.49
N TRP A 114 6.25 -17.41 6.70
CA TRP A 114 4.90 -17.17 7.16
C TRP A 114 3.94 -17.68 6.09
N SER A 115 2.84 -18.29 6.50
CA SER A 115 1.79 -18.73 5.59
C SER A 115 0.58 -17.84 5.75
N ASN A 116 -0.05 -17.50 4.62
CA ASN A 116 -1.31 -16.79 4.65
C ASN A 116 -2.44 -17.82 4.73
N PRO A 117 -3.30 -17.75 5.77
CA PRO A 117 -4.44 -18.65 5.90
C PRO A 117 -5.38 -18.69 4.69
N MET A 118 -5.42 -17.60 3.91
CA MET A 118 -6.21 -17.52 2.68
C MET A 118 -5.57 -18.26 1.49
N VAL A 119 -4.27 -18.51 1.54
CA VAL A 119 -3.53 -19.22 0.47
C VAL A 119 -3.33 -20.69 0.83
N ASP A 120 -3.05 -21.01 2.09
CA ASP A 120 -2.83 -22.38 2.54
C ASP A 120 -4.12 -23.13 2.93
N GLY A 121 -5.26 -22.45 2.96
CA GLY A 121 -6.56 -23.03 3.29
C GLY A 121 -6.73 -23.42 4.76
N SER A 122 -5.84 -22.97 5.65
CA SER A 122 -5.84 -23.36 7.07
C SER A 122 -7.01 -22.80 7.89
N ILE A 123 -7.77 -21.82 7.37
CA ILE A 123 -8.97 -21.30 8.03
C ILE A 123 -10.23 -21.65 7.20
N PRO A 124 -11.16 -22.46 7.75
CA PRO A 124 -12.46 -22.75 7.13
C PRO A 124 -13.25 -21.48 6.80
N GLY A 125 -13.89 -21.43 5.62
CA GLY A 125 -14.70 -20.29 5.18
C GLY A 125 -14.02 -19.31 4.20
N TYR A 126 -12.73 -19.47 3.92
CA TYR A 126 -12.04 -18.72 2.85
C TYR A 126 -12.12 -19.41 1.47
N THR A 127 -12.30 -20.73 1.44
CA THR A 127 -12.28 -21.56 0.23
C THR A 127 -13.66 -21.91 -0.32
N ASP A 128 -14.73 -21.73 0.47
CA ASP A 128 -16.00 -22.44 0.23
C ASP A 128 -17.13 -21.57 -0.36
N THR A 129 -16.83 -20.36 -0.85
CA THR A 129 -17.86 -19.44 -1.38
C THR A 129 -17.67 -19.15 -2.87
N LEU A 130 -18.74 -18.76 -3.57
CA LEU A 130 -18.74 -18.31 -4.98
C LEU A 130 -17.76 -17.13 -5.24
N LEU A 131 -17.32 -16.44 -4.19
CA LEU A 131 -16.35 -15.34 -4.22
C LEU A 131 -14.90 -15.80 -3.94
N SER A 132 -14.64 -17.09 -3.77
CA SER A 132 -13.29 -17.65 -3.49
C SER A 132 -12.26 -17.36 -4.58
N ALA A 133 -12.71 -17.04 -5.81
CA ALA A 133 -11.83 -16.58 -6.89
C ALA A 133 -11.12 -15.25 -6.56
N ILE A 134 -11.66 -14.45 -5.63
CA ILE A 134 -11.04 -13.24 -5.10
C ILE A 134 -11.10 -13.33 -3.57
N PRO A 135 -10.10 -13.94 -2.91
CA PRO A 135 -10.16 -14.22 -1.47
C PRO A 135 -10.42 -12.99 -0.59
N PHE A 136 -10.03 -11.80 -1.07
CA PHE A 136 -10.27 -10.50 -0.42
C PHE A 136 -11.74 -10.06 -0.42
N LEU A 137 -12.60 -10.70 -1.20
CA LEU A 137 -14.05 -10.46 -1.26
C LEU A 137 -14.84 -11.58 -0.58
N SER A 138 -14.18 -12.60 -0.03
CA SER A 138 -14.87 -13.62 0.76
C SER A 138 -15.57 -12.98 1.96
N GLU A 139 -16.77 -13.45 2.27
CA GLU A 139 -17.59 -12.89 3.36
C GLU A 139 -16.84 -12.93 4.70
N GLY A 140 -16.16 -14.05 4.97
CA GLY A 140 -15.32 -14.21 6.15
C GLY A 140 -14.18 -13.20 6.22
N TYR A 141 -13.54 -12.87 5.09
CA TYR A 141 -12.54 -11.81 5.04
C TYR A 141 -13.15 -10.45 5.35
N VAL A 142 -14.22 -10.08 4.66
CA VAL A 142 -14.81 -8.73 4.72
C VAL A 142 -15.31 -8.45 6.14
N VAL A 143 -16.07 -9.37 6.74
CA VAL A 143 -16.57 -9.20 8.11
C VAL A 143 -15.42 -9.07 9.10
N ARG A 144 -14.40 -9.93 8.99
CA ARG A 144 -13.23 -9.88 9.88
C ARG A 144 -12.42 -8.59 9.71
N TYR A 145 -12.27 -8.13 8.49
CA TYR A 145 -11.52 -6.91 8.15
C TYR A 145 -12.26 -5.65 8.64
N LEU A 146 -13.56 -5.53 8.36
CA LEU A 146 -14.36 -4.39 8.82
C LEU A 146 -14.49 -4.34 10.36
N SER A 147 -14.38 -5.49 11.02
CA SER A 147 -14.40 -5.60 12.48
C SER A 147 -13.01 -5.42 13.12
N SER A 148 -11.96 -5.14 12.34
CA SER A 148 -10.61 -5.03 12.88
C SER A 148 -10.40 -3.71 13.66
N PRO A 149 -9.54 -3.71 14.70
CA PRO A 149 -9.15 -2.48 15.38
C PRO A 149 -8.50 -1.44 14.46
N SER A 150 -7.79 -1.87 13.41
CA SER A 150 -7.16 -0.94 12.46
C SER A 150 -8.17 -0.20 11.58
N PHE A 151 -9.30 -0.81 11.22
CA PHE A 151 -10.19 -0.31 10.17
C PHE A 151 -10.65 1.15 10.37
N PRO A 152 -11.08 1.59 11.57
CA PRO A 152 -11.41 3.00 11.81
C PRO A 152 -10.24 3.96 11.54
N VAL A 153 -9.01 3.56 11.82
CA VAL A 153 -7.80 4.37 11.55
C VAL A 153 -7.61 4.53 10.05
N GLU A 154 -7.78 3.44 9.28
CA GLU A 154 -7.68 3.45 7.82
C GLU A 154 -8.73 4.39 7.22
N LEU A 155 -9.97 4.35 7.73
CA LEU A 155 -11.06 5.21 7.29
C LEU A 155 -10.75 6.70 7.55
N VAL A 156 -10.25 7.03 8.75
CA VAL A 156 -9.86 8.41 9.10
C VAL A 156 -8.77 8.91 8.15
N VAL A 157 -7.75 8.10 7.89
CA VAL A 157 -6.67 8.46 6.95
C VAL A 157 -7.22 8.73 5.54
N CYS A 158 -8.12 7.87 5.03
CA CYS A 158 -8.76 8.08 3.73
C CYS A 158 -9.60 9.37 3.69
N VAL A 159 -10.38 9.65 4.75
CA VAL A 159 -11.19 10.87 4.84
C VAL A 159 -10.32 12.12 4.88
N LEU A 160 -9.23 12.11 5.63
CA LEU A 160 -8.28 13.23 5.68
C LEU A 160 -7.62 13.48 4.32
N ALA A 161 -7.18 12.41 3.64
CA ALA A 161 -6.61 12.50 2.30
C ALA A 161 -7.62 13.08 1.30
N LEU A 162 -8.87 12.59 1.32
CA LEU A 162 -9.94 13.10 0.47
C LEU A 162 -10.27 14.57 0.77
N GLY A 163 -10.36 14.94 2.05
CA GLY A 163 -10.61 16.31 2.47
C GLY A 163 -9.54 17.27 2.00
N LEU A 164 -8.27 16.87 2.12
CA LEU A 164 -7.13 17.64 1.60
C LEU A 164 -7.19 17.78 0.08
N PHE A 165 -7.44 16.68 -0.64
CA PHE A 165 -7.57 16.70 -2.10
C PHE A 165 -8.67 17.65 -2.57
N VAL A 166 -9.85 17.60 -1.94
CA VAL A 166 -10.97 18.49 -2.25
C VAL A 166 -10.63 19.94 -1.93
N ALA A 167 -9.97 20.21 -0.80
CA ALA A 167 -9.55 21.56 -0.41
C ALA A 167 -8.55 22.16 -1.40
N GLU A 168 -7.55 21.38 -1.85
CA GLU A 168 -6.59 21.81 -2.87
C GLU A 168 -7.27 22.14 -4.22
N ARG A 169 -8.23 21.31 -4.64
CA ARG A 169 -9.00 21.52 -5.87
C ARG A 169 -9.85 22.78 -5.81
N ARG A 170 -10.47 23.07 -4.66
CA ARG A 170 -11.26 24.30 -4.45
C ARG A 170 -10.39 25.56 -4.43
N ARG A 171 -9.14 25.45 -3.95
CA ARG A 171 -8.19 26.58 -3.88
C ARG A 171 -7.56 26.97 -5.20
N ARG A 172 -7.56 26.09 -6.23
CA ARG A 172 -7.13 26.46 -7.58
C ARG A 172 -8.16 27.43 -8.19
N PRO A 173 -7.88 28.74 -8.28
CA PRO A 173 -8.83 29.67 -8.87
C PRO A 173 -8.98 29.38 -10.37
N ARG A 174 -10.09 29.83 -10.97
CA ARG A 174 -10.36 29.87 -12.42
C ARG A 174 -9.38 30.78 -13.19
N SER A 175 -8.08 30.78 -12.88
CA SER A 175 -7.08 31.63 -13.52
C SER A 175 -6.90 31.32 -15.01
N ALA A 176 -7.38 30.16 -15.47
CA ALA A 176 -7.39 29.79 -16.88
C ALA A 176 -8.55 30.43 -17.69
N ALA A 177 -9.59 30.98 -17.04
CA ALA A 177 -10.72 31.60 -17.75
C ALA A 177 -10.51 33.09 -18.09
N ALA A 178 -9.45 33.72 -17.56
CA ALA A 178 -9.16 35.13 -17.78
C ALA A 178 -8.07 35.39 -18.84
N GLN A 179 -7.32 34.37 -19.26
CA GLN A 179 -6.24 34.50 -20.25
C GLN A 179 -6.68 34.22 -21.71
N SER A 180 -7.92 33.78 -21.96
CA SER A 180 -8.46 33.60 -23.32
C SER A 180 -9.28 34.80 -23.84
N ARG A 181 -9.19 35.96 -23.17
CA ARG A 181 -9.92 37.19 -23.53
C ARG A 181 -9.00 38.41 -23.74
N ARG A 182 -7.71 38.21 -24.00
CA ARG A 182 -6.79 39.29 -24.38
C ARG A 182 -6.06 38.93 -25.65
#